data_AF-A0A1B9IVT7-F1
#
_entry.id   AF-A0A1B9IVT7-F1
#
_cell.length_a   1.000
_cell.length_b   1.000
_cell.length_c   1.000
_cell.angle_alpha   90.00
_cell.angle_beta   90.00
_cell.angle_gamma   90.00
#
_symmetry.space_group_name_H-M   'P 1'
#
loop_
_entity.id
_entity.type
_entity.pdbx_description
1 polymer ?
#
loop_
_entity_poly.entity_id
_entity_poly.type
_entity_poly.pdbx_seq_one_letter_code
_entity_poly.pdbx_strand_id
1 'polypeptide(L)'
;MFFLASLLSLLALSSASPIHKRYSSVKIQSNRNGQCLSPQGDALANGVRVGTLPCDQAKTWDIDPGSGSVILSGTNLALDAGTGNDNNEIVKLWTSYPGLYQQTWYLTDDARIAITGGTQCLDQGSDQEGTQTWQCTTGNTNQIWNVLHEGGNTPTPEPEPQPNPAPARGYDGLCVTVSGGTENNGSTVDLSNCFEDSWPFAHLQRWQPLTGKSDVDKLALTAHPHLCLSAGENPSNGGRLHLNACDGVTTGQWERTNGGQYKLFRTNLCIDVKLESQLFPQKPYAIFKELQIWECVEGNTNQVFDTVL
;
A
#
# COMPACT_ATOMS: atom_id res chain seq x y z
N MET A 1 38.98 11.77 53.84
CA MET A 1 39.01 11.31 52.44
C MET A 1 37.95 10.23 52.29
N PHE A 2 36.76 10.60 51.81
CA PHE A 2 35.71 9.64 51.43
C PHE A 2 35.11 10.13 50.11
N PHE A 3 35.41 9.44 49.03
CA PHE A 3 34.78 9.65 47.73
C PHE A 3 33.52 8.79 47.67
N LEU A 4 32.35 9.42 47.55
CA LEU A 4 31.12 8.75 47.12
C LEU A 4 31.10 8.76 45.59
N ALA A 5 31.20 7.58 44.97
CA ALA A 5 30.93 7.38 43.56
C ALA A 5 29.44 7.00 43.39
N SER A 6 28.65 7.86 42.75
CA SER A 6 27.26 7.56 42.39
C SER A 6 27.23 6.72 41.12
N LEU A 7 26.71 5.49 41.19
CA LEU A 7 26.36 4.68 40.02
C LEU A 7 25.07 5.21 39.39
N LEU A 8 25.16 5.63 38.12
CA LEU A 8 24.01 5.95 37.28
C LEU A 8 23.48 4.65 36.65
N SER A 9 22.24 4.27 36.94
CA SER A 9 21.56 3.16 36.29
C SER A 9 21.15 3.55 34.86
N LEU A 10 21.75 2.89 33.86
CA LEU A 10 21.34 2.98 32.46
C LEU A 10 20.02 2.21 32.27
N LEU A 11 18.91 2.95 32.16
CA LEU A 11 17.65 2.44 31.64
C LEU A 11 17.79 2.25 30.13
N ALA A 12 17.81 1.00 29.67
CA ALA A 12 17.73 0.68 28.25
C ALA A 12 16.35 1.11 27.71
N LEU A 13 16.33 2.01 26.74
CA LEU A 13 15.14 2.35 25.97
C LEU A 13 14.77 1.14 25.10
N SER A 14 13.73 0.41 25.49
CA SER A 14 13.06 -0.52 24.58
C SER A 14 12.38 0.30 23.47
N SER A 15 12.96 0.29 22.28
CA SER A 15 12.30 0.79 21.07
C SER A 15 11.05 -0.05 20.82
N ALA A 16 9.87 0.56 20.94
CA ALA A 16 8.62 -0.07 20.56
C ALA A 16 8.64 -0.33 19.04
N SER A 17 8.41 -1.58 18.64
CA SER A 17 8.22 -1.92 17.23
C SER A 17 6.99 -1.19 16.68
N PRO A 18 7.03 -0.71 15.43
CA PRO A 18 5.86 -0.09 14.80
C PRO A 18 4.67 -1.08 14.80
N ILE A 19 3.49 -0.58 15.16
CA ILE A 19 2.24 -1.35 15.13
C ILE A 19 1.83 -1.51 13.66
N HIS A 20 2.13 -2.66 13.07
CA HIS A 20 1.68 -3.02 11.73
C HIS A 20 0.15 -3.23 11.72
N LYS A 21 -0.56 -2.66 10.74
CA LYS A 21 -2.02 -2.82 10.60
C LYS A 21 -2.34 -4.28 10.28
N ARG A 22 -3.03 -4.94 11.19
CA ARG A 22 -3.53 -6.31 11.00
C ARG A 22 -4.52 -6.36 9.83
N TYR A 23 -4.34 -7.29 8.90
CA TYR A 23 -5.37 -7.66 7.95
C TYR A 23 -6.30 -8.66 8.64
N SER A 24 -7.60 -8.39 8.63
CA SER A 24 -8.59 -9.28 9.24
C SER A 24 -9.64 -9.65 8.20
N SER A 25 -10.04 -10.92 8.20
CA SER A 25 -11.03 -11.49 7.28
C SER A 25 -10.73 -11.23 5.80
N VAL A 26 -9.47 -11.40 5.39
CA VAL A 26 -9.03 -11.21 3.99
C VAL A 26 -8.91 -12.53 3.25
N LYS A 27 -8.98 -12.50 1.91
CA LYS A 27 -8.53 -13.64 1.10
C LYS A 27 -7.04 -13.50 0.84
N ILE A 28 -6.32 -14.62 0.77
CA ILE A 28 -4.91 -14.63 0.39
C ILE A 28 -4.83 -15.36 -0.95
N GLN A 29 -4.69 -14.62 -2.04
CA GLN A 29 -4.70 -15.14 -3.40
C GLN A 29 -3.30 -15.48 -3.87
N SER A 30 -3.12 -16.69 -4.39
CA SER A 30 -1.89 -17.05 -5.07
C SER A 30 -1.76 -16.32 -6.40
N ASN A 31 -0.59 -15.74 -6.63
CA ASN A 31 -0.23 -15.14 -7.91
C ASN A 31 -0.10 -16.18 -9.04
N ARG A 32 0.20 -17.45 -8.73
CA ARG A 32 0.44 -18.50 -9.76
C ARG A 32 -0.81 -18.80 -10.59
N ASN A 33 -1.99 -18.86 -9.97
CA ASN A 33 -3.21 -19.26 -10.66
C ASN A 33 -4.47 -18.48 -10.24
N GLY A 34 -4.33 -17.44 -9.42
CA GLY A 34 -5.45 -16.61 -8.97
C GLY A 34 -6.41 -17.29 -7.99
N GLN A 35 -6.12 -18.50 -7.51
CA GLN A 35 -6.89 -19.17 -6.47
C GLN A 35 -6.47 -18.69 -5.07
N CYS A 36 -7.35 -18.84 -4.09
CA CYS A 36 -7.13 -18.34 -2.74
C CYS A 36 -6.82 -19.47 -1.74
N LEU A 37 -5.89 -19.18 -0.83
CA LEU A 37 -5.48 -20.03 0.27
C LEU A 37 -6.68 -20.44 1.11
N SER A 38 -6.89 -21.74 1.27
CA SER A 38 -8.03 -22.26 2.00
C SER A 38 -7.73 -23.66 2.55
N PRO A 39 -8.28 -24.04 3.71
CA PRO A 39 -8.33 -25.44 4.12
C PRO A 39 -8.98 -26.29 3.03
N GLN A 40 -8.45 -27.49 2.81
CA GLN A 40 -9.00 -28.46 1.87
C GLN A 40 -10.12 -29.27 2.54
N GLY A 41 -11.30 -29.27 1.92
CA GLY A 41 -12.51 -29.90 2.46
C GLY A 41 -13.23 -29.04 3.50
N ASP A 42 -14.33 -29.59 4.05
CA ASP A 42 -15.24 -28.83 4.91
C ASP A 42 -14.85 -28.83 6.40
N ALA A 43 -13.99 -29.76 6.82
CA ALA A 43 -13.58 -29.88 8.21
C ALA A 43 -12.55 -28.82 8.61
N LEU A 44 -12.76 -28.17 9.76
CA LEU A 44 -11.82 -27.21 10.35
C LEU A 44 -11.23 -27.79 11.64
N ALA A 45 -10.12 -28.51 11.50
CA ALA A 45 -9.46 -29.20 12.62
C ALA A 45 -7.94 -29.25 12.43
N ASN A 46 -7.22 -29.54 13.52
CA ASN A 46 -5.78 -29.77 13.48
C ASN A 46 -5.44 -30.88 12.48
N GLY A 47 -4.44 -30.63 11.64
CA GLY A 47 -3.97 -31.57 10.63
C GLY A 47 -4.64 -31.42 9.26
N VAL A 48 -5.72 -30.63 9.15
CA VAL A 48 -6.36 -30.38 7.85
C VAL A 48 -5.40 -29.65 6.94
N ARG A 49 -5.14 -30.22 5.76
CA ARG A 49 -4.24 -29.62 4.77
C ARG A 49 -4.77 -28.27 4.30
N VAL A 50 -3.89 -27.29 4.17
CA VAL A 50 -4.20 -26.02 3.51
C VAL A 50 -3.69 -26.09 2.07
N GLY A 51 -4.51 -25.61 1.14
CA GLY A 51 -4.24 -25.57 -0.29
C GLY A 51 -4.83 -24.31 -0.90
N THR A 52 -5.22 -24.37 -2.17
CA THR A 52 -5.94 -23.27 -2.84
C THR A 52 -7.30 -23.74 -3.36
N LEU A 53 -8.28 -22.83 -3.36
CA LEU A 53 -9.63 -22.99 -3.94
C LEU A 53 -9.98 -21.74 -4.76
N PRO A 54 -10.99 -21.79 -5.66
CA PRO A 54 -11.60 -20.58 -6.20
C PRO A 54 -11.91 -19.56 -5.09
N CYS A 55 -11.59 -18.28 -5.31
CA CYS A 55 -11.60 -17.28 -4.24
C CYS A 55 -12.98 -16.99 -3.65
N ASP A 56 -14.04 -17.22 -4.43
CA ASP A 56 -15.45 -17.17 -4.00
C ASP A 56 -15.82 -18.33 -3.04
N GLN A 57 -15.06 -19.42 -3.04
CA GLN A 57 -15.25 -20.60 -2.18
C GLN A 57 -14.22 -20.70 -1.05
N ALA A 58 -13.09 -20.01 -1.17
CA ALA A 58 -12.02 -20.04 -0.17
C ALA A 58 -12.47 -19.47 1.19
N LYS A 59 -11.76 -19.81 2.27
CA LYS A 59 -11.94 -19.17 3.58
C LYS A 59 -11.18 -17.84 3.68
N THR A 60 -11.41 -17.09 4.76
CA THR A 60 -10.69 -15.85 5.06
C THR A 60 -9.69 -16.04 6.18
N TRP A 61 -8.65 -15.19 6.18
CA TRP A 61 -7.53 -15.24 7.11
C TRP A 61 -7.30 -13.88 7.77
N ASP A 62 -6.79 -13.92 8.99
CA ASP A 62 -6.22 -12.78 9.68
C ASP A 62 -4.69 -12.91 9.58
N ILE A 63 -4.02 -11.89 9.05
CA ILE A 63 -2.56 -11.88 8.83
C ILE A 63 -2.00 -10.51 9.19
N ASP A 64 -0.83 -10.49 9.81
CA ASP A 64 -0.13 -9.25 10.15
C ASP A 64 1.02 -9.01 9.14
N PRO A 65 1.27 -7.75 8.72
CA PRO A 65 2.48 -7.40 7.95
C PRO A 65 3.77 -7.57 8.76
N GLY A 66 3.66 -7.73 10.09
CA GLY A 66 4.77 -8.06 10.96
C GLY A 66 4.90 -9.56 11.21
N SER A 67 5.88 -9.93 12.03
CA SER A 67 6.01 -11.31 12.49
C SER A 67 4.80 -11.73 13.34
N GLY A 68 4.12 -12.79 12.95
CA GLY A 68 2.93 -13.27 13.65
C GLY A 68 2.31 -14.50 13.01
N SER A 69 1.24 -15.00 13.62
CA SER A 69 0.50 -16.13 13.05
C SER A 69 -0.50 -15.66 11.99
N VAL A 70 -0.66 -16.48 10.95
CA VAL A 70 -1.75 -16.35 9.97
C VAL A 70 -2.91 -17.21 10.49
N ILE A 71 -3.99 -16.58 10.94
CA ILE A 71 -5.09 -17.24 11.64
C ILE A 71 -6.28 -17.38 10.70
N LEU A 72 -6.93 -18.54 10.68
CA LEU A 72 -8.19 -18.72 9.97
C LEU A 72 -9.26 -17.88 10.68
N SER A 73 -9.81 -16.87 9.99
CA SER A 73 -10.65 -15.84 10.61
C SER A 73 -11.85 -16.43 11.35
N GLY A 74 -12.11 -15.90 12.54
CA GLY A 74 -13.20 -16.38 13.41
C GLY A 74 -12.89 -17.70 14.14
N THR A 75 -11.67 -18.22 14.06
CA THR A 75 -11.21 -19.42 14.78
C THR A 75 -9.91 -19.16 15.55
N ASN A 76 -9.37 -20.20 16.20
CA ASN A 76 -8.02 -20.20 16.80
C ASN A 76 -7.04 -21.10 16.03
N LEU A 77 -7.36 -21.47 14.79
CA LEU A 77 -6.53 -22.32 13.95
C LEU A 77 -5.57 -21.45 13.12
N ALA A 78 -4.28 -21.73 13.20
CA ALA A 78 -3.21 -21.07 12.46
C ALA A 78 -2.78 -21.88 11.23
N LEU A 79 -2.20 -21.17 10.27
CA LEU A 79 -1.37 -21.73 9.21
C LEU A 79 -0.07 -22.27 9.83
N ASP A 80 0.15 -23.57 9.72
CA ASP A 80 1.26 -24.29 10.34
C ASP A 80 2.13 -24.97 9.29
N ALA A 81 3.43 -24.70 9.34
CA ALA A 81 4.42 -25.10 8.35
C ALA A 81 5.05 -26.48 8.60
N GLY A 82 4.53 -27.28 9.54
CA GLY A 82 5.21 -28.49 9.98
C GLY A 82 6.33 -28.18 10.96
N THR A 83 7.56 -28.33 10.53
CA THR A 83 8.77 -27.87 11.21
C THR A 83 9.19 -26.49 10.72
N GLY A 84 8.84 -26.13 9.48
CA GLY A 84 9.19 -24.85 8.85
C GLY A 84 10.66 -24.73 8.44
N ASN A 85 11.40 -25.84 8.37
CA ASN A 85 12.84 -25.83 8.07
C ASN A 85 13.16 -26.38 6.68
N ASP A 86 12.34 -27.30 6.18
CA ASP A 86 12.64 -28.05 4.97
C ASP A 86 11.68 -27.69 3.82
N ASN A 87 12.15 -27.92 2.59
CA ASN A 87 11.32 -27.83 1.41
C ASN A 87 10.29 -28.98 1.38
N ASN A 88 9.12 -28.72 0.80
CA ASN A 88 8.01 -29.67 0.61
C ASN A 88 7.30 -30.08 1.90
N GLU A 89 7.45 -29.34 3.00
CA GLU A 89 6.62 -29.62 4.17
C GLU A 89 5.19 -29.17 3.90
N ILE A 90 4.24 -30.03 4.24
CA ILE A 90 2.82 -29.74 4.05
C ILE A 90 2.40 -28.63 5.01
N VAL A 91 1.73 -27.62 4.47
CA VAL A 91 1.08 -26.59 5.27
C VAL A 91 -0.32 -27.03 5.67
N LYS A 92 -0.66 -26.85 6.94
CA LYS A 92 -1.91 -27.37 7.54
C LYS A 92 -2.51 -26.39 8.53
N LEU A 93 -3.77 -26.62 8.89
CA LEU A 93 -4.39 -26.01 10.05
C LEU A 93 -3.85 -26.67 11.32
N TRP A 94 -3.54 -25.85 12.31
CA TRP A 94 -3.21 -26.32 13.66
C TRP A 94 -3.65 -25.31 14.70
N THR A 95 -3.88 -25.73 15.93
CA THR A 95 -4.18 -24.81 17.04
C THR A 95 -3.04 -23.80 17.15
N SER A 96 -3.39 -22.51 17.20
CA SER A 96 -2.42 -21.42 17.34
C SER A 96 -1.80 -21.43 18.73
N TYR A 97 -0.47 -21.43 18.78
CA TYR A 97 0.29 -21.24 20.01
C TYR A 97 1.29 -20.09 19.82
N PRO A 98 1.30 -19.09 20.72
CA PRO A 98 2.22 -17.96 20.60
C PRO A 98 3.68 -18.40 20.56
N GLY A 99 4.44 -17.86 19.59
CA GLY A 99 5.89 -18.02 19.50
C GLY A 99 6.38 -19.34 18.90
N LEU A 100 5.49 -20.20 18.40
CA LEU A 100 5.94 -21.38 17.65
C LEU A 100 6.55 -20.96 16.31
N TYR A 101 7.79 -21.39 16.07
CA TYR A 101 8.55 -21.07 14.86
C TYR A 101 7.76 -21.40 13.58
N GLN A 102 7.20 -22.61 13.48
CA GLN A 102 6.42 -23.09 12.34
C GLN A 102 5.05 -22.40 12.15
N GLN A 103 4.62 -21.54 13.08
CA GLN A 103 3.38 -20.76 13.01
C GLN A 103 3.65 -19.24 13.01
N THR A 104 4.92 -18.85 12.92
CA THR A 104 5.33 -17.45 12.98
C THR A 104 5.79 -17.04 11.59
N TRP A 105 4.88 -16.41 10.87
CA TRP A 105 5.07 -15.95 9.50
C TRP A 105 5.36 -14.45 9.45
N TYR A 106 5.92 -14.00 8.34
CA TYR A 106 6.21 -12.61 8.03
C TYR A 106 5.79 -12.36 6.59
N LEU A 107 4.83 -11.47 6.38
CA LEU A 107 4.47 -11.00 5.05
C LEU A 107 5.52 -9.98 4.60
N THR A 108 6.31 -10.34 3.61
CA THR A 108 7.39 -9.50 3.07
C THR A 108 6.84 -8.42 2.14
N ASP A 109 7.63 -7.37 1.91
CA ASP A 109 7.28 -6.27 1.00
C ASP A 109 7.11 -6.73 -0.46
N ASP A 110 7.74 -7.85 -0.83
CA ASP A 110 7.59 -8.49 -2.15
C ASP A 110 6.51 -9.58 -2.18
N ALA A 111 5.55 -9.48 -1.25
CA ALA A 111 4.33 -10.28 -1.15
C ALA A 111 4.55 -11.79 -0.96
N ARG A 112 5.60 -12.19 -0.23
CA ARG A 112 5.80 -13.58 0.23
C ARG A 112 5.35 -13.73 1.67
N ILE A 113 4.84 -14.90 2.02
CA ILE A 113 4.54 -15.25 3.42
C ILE A 113 5.68 -16.17 3.89
N ALA A 114 6.67 -15.61 4.58
CA ALA A 114 7.92 -16.28 4.96
C ALA A 114 7.91 -16.70 6.44
N ILE A 115 8.62 -17.76 6.80
CA ILE A 115 8.85 -18.09 8.21
C ILE A 115 9.77 -17.03 8.82
N THR A 116 9.35 -16.43 9.93
CA THR A 116 10.14 -15.38 10.60
C THR A 116 11.44 -15.97 11.12
N GLY A 117 12.56 -15.37 10.72
CA GLY A 117 13.90 -15.84 11.11
C GLY A 117 14.32 -17.15 10.44
N GLY A 118 13.54 -17.65 9.49
CA GLY A 118 13.84 -18.83 8.69
C GLY A 118 14.20 -18.50 7.24
N THR A 119 14.31 -19.53 6.42
CA THR A 119 14.58 -19.40 4.97
C THR A 119 13.43 -19.93 4.10
N GLN A 120 12.36 -20.41 4.72
CA GLN A 120 11.22 -21.03 4.04
C GLN A 120 10.11 -20.00 3.80
N CYS A 121 9.47 -20.11 2.65
CA CYS A 121 8.31 -19.33 2.22
C CYS A 121 7.13 -20.26 1.96
N LEU A 122 5.92 -19.74 2.15
CA LEU A 122 4.70 -20.38 1.68
C LEU A 122 4.75 -20.42 0.14
N ASP A 123 4.70 -21.62 -0.41
CA ASP A 123 4.72 -21.89 -1.85
C ASP A 123 3.45 -22.63 -2.22
N GLN A 124 2.78 -22.22 -3.31
CA GLN A 124 1.58 -22.92 -3.73
C GLN A 124 1.87 -24.38 -4.13
N GLY A 125 3.08 -24.68 -4.56
CA GLY A 125 3.45 -25.97 -5.15
C GLY A 125 2.79 -26.19 -6.51
N SER A 126 3.00 -27.39 -7.07
CA SER A 126 2.21 -27.88 -8.20
C SER A 126 0.84 -28.40 -7.75
N ASP A 127 -0.03 -28.72 -8.70
CA ASP A 127 -1.36 -29.28 -8.42
C ASP A 127 -1.28 -30.68 -7.78
N GLN A 128 -0.11 -31.34 -7.92
CA GLN A 128 0.19 -32.65 -7.33
C GLN A 128 0.81 -32.51 -5.94
N GLU A 129 1.71 -31.55 -5.76
CA GLU A 129 2.38 -31.32 -4.48
C GLU A 129 1.45 -30.64 -3.50
N GLY A 130 0.66 -29.66 -3.93
CA GLY A 130 -0.17 -28.79 -3.10
C GLY A 130 0.64 -27.75 -2.33
N THR A 131 -0.05 -26.86 -1.60
CA THR A 131 0.62 -25.81 -0.82
C THR A 131 1.56 -26.40 0.22
N GLN A 132 2.75 -25.81 0.30
CA GLN A 132 3.91 -26.33 1.01
C GLN A 132 4.85 -25.22 1.46
N THR A 133 5.85 -25.55 2.27
CA THR A 133 7.05 -24.71 2.43
C THR A 133 8.02 -24.95 1.28
N TRP A 134 8.70 -23.88 0.85
CA TRP A 134 9.85 -23.98 -0.03
C TRP A 134 10.82 -22.84 0.24
N GLN A 135 12.11 -23.08 0.04
CA GLN A 135 13.17 -22.07 0.15
C GLN A 135 12.76 -20.77 -0.56
N CYS A 136 12.73 -19.66 0.18
CA CYS A 136 12.41 -18.35 -0.36
C CYS A 136 13.37 -18.04 -1.51
N THR A 137 12.81 -17.84 -2.70
CA THR A 137 13.57 -17.67 -3.95
C THR A 137 13.08 -16.42 -4.67
N THR A 138 13.99 -15.47 -4.89
CA THR A 138 13.71 -14.26 -5.69
C THR A 138 13.24 -14.65 -7.08
N GLY A 139 12.17 -14.01 -7.57
CA GLY A 139 11.59 -14.29 -8.88
C GLY A 139 10.70 -15.55 -8.95
N ASN A 140 10.62 -16.39 -7.90
CA ASN A 140 9.65 -17.48 -7.86
C ASN A 140 8.24 -16.90 -7.63
N THR A 141 7.42 -16.88 -8.68
CA THR A 141 6.06 -16.34 -8.66
C THR A 141 5.06 -17.24 -7.94
N ASN A 142 5.40 -18.51 -7.66
CA ASN A 142 4.57 -19.42 -6.86
C ASN A 142 4.59 -19.09 -5.36
N GLN A 143 5.50 -18.22 -4.93
CA GLN A 143 5.64 -17.77 -3.54
C GLN A 143 5.00 -16.41 -3.29
N ILE A 144 4.40 -15.81 -4.32
CA ILE A 144 3.74 -14.51 -4.23
C ILE A 144 2.26 -14.71 -3.88
N TRP A 145 1.82 -14.06 -2.80
CA TRP A 145 0.48 -14.15 -2.23
C TRP A 145 -0.11 -12.76 -2.02
N ASN A 146 -1.15 -12.44 -2.80
CA ASN A 146 -1.84 -11.17 -2.77
C ASN A 146 -2.95 -11.18 -1.70
N VAL A 147 -2.88 -10.26 -0.75
CA VAL A 147 -3.95 -10.08 0.24
C VAL A 147 -5.09 -9.29 -0.39
N LEU A 148 -6.24 -9.95 -0.62
CA LEU A 148 -7.44 -9.32 -1.18
C LEU A 148 -8.36 -8.84 -0.06
N HIS A 149 -8.66 -7.54 -0.07
CA HIS A 149 -9.66 -6.93 0.81
C HIS A 149 -11.08 -7.24 0.31
N GLU A 150 -12.05 -7.41 1.22
CA GLU A 150 -13.45 -7.65 0.83
C GLU A 150 -13.99 -6.48 -0.01
N GLY A 151 -14.28 -6.77 -1.28
CA GLY A 151 -14.81 -5.80 -2.26
C GLY A 151 -14.42 -6.05 -3.74
N GLY A 152 -13.45 -6.91 -4.04
CA GLY A 152 -12.93 -7.07 -5.41
C GLY A 152 -13.36 -8.37 -6.11
N ASN A 153 -14.39 -8.30 -6.95
CA ASN A 153 -14.47 -9.21 -8.09
C ASN A 153 -13.31 -8.87 -9.06
N THR A 154 -12.62 -9.92 -9.50
CA THR A 154 -11.48 -9.98 -10.44
C THR A 154 -11.39 -8.88 -11.50
N PRO A 155 -10.22 -8.25 -11.71
CA PRO A 155 -9.91 -7.59 -12.96
C PRO A 155 -9.42 -8.61 -13.99
N THR A 156 -10.05 -8.53 -15.16
CA THR A 156 -9.59 -8.95 -16.49
C THR A 156 -8.10 -8.63 -16.71
N PRO A 157 -7.33 -9.45 -17.48
CA PRO A 157 -5.90 -9.22 -17.64
C PRO A 157 -5.63 -7.99 -18.50
N GLU A 158 -4.88 -7.03 -17.98
CA GLU A 158 -4.29 -5.90 -18.72
C GLU A 158 -2.87 -5.59 -18.16
N PRO A 159 -2.02 -4.89 -18.92
CA PRO A 159 -0.71 -5.31 -19.42
C PRO A 159 0.46 -5.10 -18.44
N GLU A 160 1.66 -5.53 -18.86
CA GLU A 160 2.94 -5.56 -18.11
C GLU A 160 3.17 -4.47 -17.04
N PRO A 161 3.83 -4.80 -15.92
CA PRO A 161 3.99 -3.90 -14.78
C PRO A 161 4.88 -2.72 -15.14
N GLN A 162 4.29 -1.52 -15.18
CA GLN A 162 5.04 -0.29 -14.97
C GLN A 162 5.55 -0.24 -13.52
N PRO A 163 6.75 0.33 -13.26
CA PRO A 163 7.25 0.53 -11.90
C PRO A 163 6.20 1.28 -11.07
N ASN A 164 6.04 0.89 -9.80
CA ASN A 164 5.14 1.57 -8.87
C ASN A 164 5.37 3.09 -8.95
N PRO A 165 4.37 3.91 -9.31
CA PRO A 165 4.54 5.35 -9.42
C PRO A 165 4.93 5.89 -8.06
N ALA A 166 6.13 6.45 -7.92
CA ALA A 166 6.53 7.05 -6.66
C ALA A 166 5.73 8.34 -6.41
N PRO A 167 5.63 8.83 -5.15
CA PRO A 167 4.76 9.96 -4.88
C PRO A 167 5.21 11.21 -5.63
N ALA A 168 4.25 11.97 -6.13
CA ALA A 168 4.51 13.27 -6.73
C ALA A 168 5.01 14.23 -5.64
N ARG A 169 6.23 14.74 -5.78
CA ARG A 169 6.87 15.66 -4.84
C ARG A 169 6.72 17.10 -5.32
N GLY A 170 6.66 18.04 -4.38
CA GLY A 170 6.64 19.48 -4.65
C GLY A 170 7.62 20.23 -3.75
N TYR A 171 7.18 21.40 -3.28
CA TYR A 171 7.93 22.28 -2.39
C TYR A 171 8.45 21.56 -1.14
N ASP A 172 9.75 21.75 -0.85
CA ASP A 172 10.43 21.24 0.34
C ASP A 172 10.33 19.72 0.54
N GLY A 173 10.24 18.96 -0.56
CA GLY A 173 10.18 17.50 -0.52
C GLY A 173 8.86 16.94 0.02
N LEU A 174 7.82 17.76 0.13
CA LEU A 174 6.47 17.32 0.50
C LEU A 174 5.78 16.65 -0.69
N CYS A 175 4.79 15.80 -0.38
CA CYS A 175 4.08 15.00 -1.36
C CYS A 175 2.65 15.49 -1.59
N VAL A 176 2.22 15.48 -2.86
CA VAL A 176 0.84 15.79 -3.27
C VAL A 176 -0.08 14.72 -2.69
N THR A 177 -0.97 15.10 -1.79
CA THR A 177 -1.74 14.19 -0.93
C THR A 177 -3.21 14.57 -0.93
N VAL A 178 -4.10 13.59 -1.11
CA VAL A 178 -5.52 13.81 -0.82
C VAL A 178 -5.68 14.16 0.66
N SER A 179 -6.36 15.24 1.01
CA SER A 179 -6.56 15.66 2.40
C SER A 179 -7.61 14.81 3.12
N GLY A 180 -7.52 14.73 4.46
CA GLY A 180 -8.54 14.09 5.30
C GLY A 180 -8.57 12.56 5.29
N GLY A 181 -7.68 11.89 4.53
CA GLY A 181 -7.54 10.43 4.56
C GLY A 181 -8.68 9.66 3.89
N THR A 182 -9.47 10.31 3.04
CA THR A 182 -10.62 9.69 2.35
C THR A 182 -10.64 10.04 0.87
N GLU A 183 -10.92 9.06 0.01
CA GLU A 183 -10.97 9.17 -1.45
C GLU A 183 -12.36 9.56 -1.97
N ASN A 184 -12.98 10.57 -1.37
CA ASN A 184 -14.30 11.02 -1.79
C ASN A 184 -14.21 12.06 -2.89
N ASN A 185 -15.18 12.05 -3.82
CA ASN A 185 -15.37 13.13 -4.77
C ASN A 185 -15.53 14.48 -4.03
N GLY A 186 -14.75 15.48 -4.42
CA GLY A 186 -14.66 16.79 -3.77
C GLY A 186 -13.62 16.92 -2.66
N SER A 187 -12.97 15.83 -2.22
CA SER A 187 -11.90 15.90 -1.20
C SER A 187 -10.79 16.83 -1.68
N THR A 188 -10.26 17.70 -0.82
CA THR A 188 -9.17 18.60 -1.24
C THR A 188 -7.88 17.83 -1.43
N VAL A 189 -6.96 18.38 -2.21
CA VAL A 189 -5.61 17.85 -2.41
C VAL A 189 -4.60 18.92 -2.04
N ASP A 190 -3.65 18.56 -1.16
CA ASP A 190 -2.70 19.49 -0.54
C ASP A 190 -1.32 18.81 -0.39
N LEU A 191 -0.38 19.43 0.35
CA LEU A 191 0.94 18.85 0.61
C LEU A 191 1.07 18.34 2.04
N SER A 192 1.50 17.10 2.18
CA SER A 192 1.89 16.51 3.47
C SER A 192 3.29 15.89 3.38
N ASN A 193 3.80 15.37 4.50
CA ASN A 193 5.01 14.56 4.45
C ASN A 193 4.82 13.39 3.49
N CYS A 194 5.86 13.03 2.76
CA CYS A 194 5.83 11.84 1.94
C CYS A 194 5.66 10.60 2.82
N PHE A 195 4.72 9.76 2.40
CA PHE A 195 4.41 8.52 3.04
C PHE A 195 5.22 7.40 2.40
N GLU A 196 5.93 6.66 3.24
CA GLU A 196 6.48 5.35 2.88
C GLU A 196 5.36 4.47 2.33
N ASP A 197 5.66 3.57 1.38
CA ASP A 197 4.64 2.72 0.73
C ASP A 197 3.80 1.92 1.74
N SER A 198 4.38 1.59 2.90
CA SER A 198 3.71 0.87 3.99
C SER A 198 2.69 1.70 4.78
N TRP A 199 2.66 3.02 4.60
CA TRP A 199 1.76 3.89 5.38
C TRP A 199 0.31 3.70 4.91
N PRO A 200 -0.70 3.62 5.80
CA PRO A 200 -2.08 3.30 5.41
C PRO A 200 -2.75 4.28 4.45
N PHE A 201 -2.11 5.42 4.21
CA PHE A 201 -2.58 6.50 3.33
C PHE A 201 -1.57 6.79 2.22
N ALA A 202 -0.53 5.96 2.04
CA ALA A 202 0.50 6.15 1.03
C ALA A 202 -0.08 6.19 -0.38
N HIS A 203 -1.11 5.38 -0.63
CA HIS A 203 -1.85 5.36 -1.89
C HIS A 203 -2.56 6.68 -2.21
N LEU A 204 -2.79 7.55 -1.22
CA LEU A 204 -3.34 8.90 -1.41
C LEU A 204 -2.32 9.91 -1.95
N GLN A 205 -1.07 9.48 -2.12
CA GLN A 205 0.02 10.29 -2.68
C GLN A 205 0.56 9.75 -4.01
N ARG A 206 0.01 8.65 -4.51
CA ARG A 206 0.49 7.95 -5.70
C ARG A 206 -0.39 8.39 -6.87
N TRP A 207 0.20 9.18 -7.76
CA TRP A 207 -0.50 9.78 -8.90
C TRP A 207 0.14 9.32 -10.20
N GLN A 208 -0.69 9.07 -11.21
CA GLN A 208 -0.22 8.66 -12.53
C GLN A 208 -1.05 9.32 -13.63
N PRO A 209 -0.47 9.52 -14.84
CA PRO A 209 -1.27 9.85 -16.01
C PRO A 209 -2.36 8.81 -16.23
N LEU A 210 -3.59 9.25 -16.50
CA LEU A 210 -4.75 8.37 -16.65
C LEU A 210 -4.63 7.49 -17.90
N THR A 211 -4.16 8.06 -19.01
CA THR A 211 -4.01 7.34 -20.28
C THR A 211 -2.56 7.03 -20.62
N GLY A 212 -1.62 7.88 -20.18
CA GLY A 212 -0.20 7.82 -20.52
C GLY A 212 0.11 8.02 -22.01
N LYS A 213 -0.87 8.46 -22.81
CA LYS A 213 -0.76 8.51 -24.29
C LYS A 213 -0.50 9.89 -24.86
N SER A 214 -0.53 10.93 -24.03
CA SER A 214 -0.31 12.32 -24.45
C SER A 214 0.33 13.16 -23.36
N ASP A 215 1.02 14.22 -23.77
CA ASP A 215 1.62 15.23 -22.87
C ASP A 215 0.57 16.03 -22.07
N VAL A 216 -0.69 15.93 -22.49
CA VAL A 216 -1.87 16.44 -21.80
C VAL A 216 -2.66 15.24 -21.29
N ASP A 217 -2.75 15.07 -19.98
CA ASP A 217 -3.49 13.95 -19.40
C ASP A 217 -4.15 14.34 -18.08
N LYS A 218 -5.10 13.52 -17.63
CA LYS A 218 -5.59 13.61 -16.26
C LYS A 218 -4.60 12.91 -15.34
N LEU A 219 -4.47 13.39 -14.10
CA LEU A 219 -3.65 12.76 -13.08
C LEU A 219 -4.58 12.00 -12.14
N ALA A 220 -4.56 10.67 -12.21
CA ALA A 220 -5.41 9.80 -11.41
C ALA A 220 -4.65 9.24 -10.21
N LEU A 221 -5.38 8.92 -9.13
CA LEU A 221 -4.80 8.11 -8.06
C LEU A 221 -4.51 6.71 -8.57
N THR A 222 -3.31 6.19 -8.31
CA THR A 222 -2.93 4.83 -8.72
C THR A 222 -3.87 3.77 -8.15
N ALA A 223 -4.24 3.90 -6.86
CA ALA A 223 -5.16 2.95 -6.23
C ALA A 223 -6.63 3.13 -6.63
N HIS A 224 -7.01 4.29 -7.16
CA HIS A 224 -8.39 4.62 -7.55
C HIS A 224 -8.39 5.39 -8.86
N PRO A 225 -8.15 4.71 -10.01
CA PRO A 225 -7.91 5.37 -11.30
C PRO A 225 -9.15 6.10 -11.87
N HIS A 226 -10.31 5.96 -11.25
CA HIS A 226 -11.52 6.71 -11.57
C HIS A 226 -11.60 8.08 -10.86
N LEU A 227 -10.66 8.39 -9.96
CA LEU A 227 -10.55 9.65 -9.25
C LEU A 227 -9.29 10.42 -9.68
N CYS A 228 -9.49 11.65 -10.12
CA CYS A 228 -8.49 12.50 -10.74
C CYS A 228 -8.33 13.84 -10.02
N LEU A 229 -7.10 14.36 -10.07
CA LEU A 229 -6.77 15.71 -9.64
C LEU A 229 -7.47 16.75 -10.53
N SER A 230 -8.23 17.63 -9.91
CA SER A 230 -9.08 18.61 -10.57
C SER A 230 -8.88 20.01 -10.01
N ALA A 231 -8.97 21.01 -10.88
CA ALA A 231 -9.00 22.42 -10.52
C ALA A 231 -10.41 22.95 -10.18
N GLY A 232 -11.43 22.05 -10.16
CA GLY A 232 -12.84 22.41 -9.99
C GLY A 232 -13.45 23.07 -11.24
N GLU A 233 -14.77 23.23 -11.29
CA GLU A 233 -15.49 23.67 -12.51
C GLU A 233 -15.14 25.09 -12.97
N ASN A 234 -14.76 25.98 -12.04
CA ASN A 234 -14.46 27.39 -12.31
C ASN A 234 -13.07 27.76 -11.76
N PRO A 235 -11.99 27.28 -12.39
CA PRO A 235 -10.63 27.48 -11.91
C PRO A 235 -10.24 28.96 -12.00
N SER A 236 -9.71 29.51 -10.91
CA SER A 236 -9.23 30.89 -10.81
C SER A 236 -8.11 30.98 -9.77
N ASN A 237 -7.37 32.08 -9.75
CA ASN A 237 -6.29 32.29 -8.78
C ASN A 237 -6.81 32.14 -7.35
N GLY A 238 -6.15 31.29 -6.56
CA GLY A 238 -6.52 30.94 -5.19
C GLY A 238 -7.54 29.80 -5.08
N GLY A 239 -8.06 29.28 -6.19
CA GLY A 239 -8.94 28.11 -6.21
C GLY A 239 -8.23 26.86 -5.66
N ARG A 240 -8.94 25.98 -4.97
CA ARG A 240 -8.36 24.76 -4.40
C ARG A 240 -8.34 23.62 -5.42
N LEU A 241 -7.41 22.69 -5.20
CA LEU A 241 -7.41 21.42 -5.92
C LEU A 241 -8.26 20.39 -5.19
N HIS A 242 -8.93 19.57 -5.97
CA HIS A 242 -9.86 18.55 -5.50
C HIS A 242 -9.61 17.21 -6.18
N LEU A 243 -10.01 16.14 -5.49
CA LEU A 243 -10.15 14.80 -6.04
C LEU A 243 -11.57 14.66 -6.58
N ASN A 244 -11.73 14.53 -7.90
CA ASN A 244 -13.05 14.37 -8.53
C ASN A 244 -13.09 13.16 -9.46
N ALA A 245 -14.29 12.72 -9.82
CA ALA A 245 -14.44 11.68 -10.85
C ALA A 245 -13.73 12.10 -12.15
N CYS A 246 -12.96 11.19 -12.74
CA CYS A 246 -12.15 11.46 -13.92
C CYS A 246 -13.00 11.80 -15.15
N ASP A 247 -14.26 11.41 -15.22
CA ASP A 247 -15.20 11.75 -16.30
C ASP A 247 -16.09 12.97 -15.98
N GLY A 248 -16.24 13.32 -14.70
CA GLY A 248 -17.16 14.35 -14.23
C GLY A 248 -16.70 15.79 -14.44
N VAL A 249 -15.39 16.04 -14.58
CA VAL A 249 -14.85 17.41 -14.67
C VAL A 249 -13.87 17.56 -15.84
N THR A 250 -14.10 18.56 -16.70
CA THR A 250 -13.25 18.87 -17.87
C THR A 250 -11.97 19.61 -17.47
N THR A 251 -12.00 20.37 -16.36
CA THR A 251 -10.89 21.13 -15.76
C THR A 251 -9.99 20.26 -14.87
N GLY A 252 -9.59 19.09 -15.39
CA GLY A 252 -8.67 18.16 -14.74
C GLY A 252 -7.61 17.59 -15.68
N GLN A 253 -7.43 18.21 -16.86
CA GLN A 253 -6.39 17.86 -17.81
C GLN A 253 -5.18 18.77 -17.59
N TRP A 254 -4.02 18.16 -17.39
CA TRP A 254 -2.77 18.82 -17.03
C TRP A 254 -1.73 18.59 -18.12
N GLU A 255 -1.10 19.67 -18.54
CA GLU A 255 0.06 19.69 -19.43
C GLU A 255 1.32 19.82 -18.56
N ARG A 256 2.22 18.84 -18.61
CA ARG A 256 3.51 18.94 -17.91
C ARG A 256 4.45 19.80 -18.75
N THR A 257 4.87 20.93 -18.20
CA THR A 257 5.81 21.83 -18.88
C THR A 257 7.25 21.33 -18.73
N ASN A 258 8.15 21.78 -19.62
CA ASN A 258 9.59 21.52 -19.50
C ASN A 258 10.20 22.05 -18.19
N GLY A 259 9.56 23.05 -17.57
CA GLY A 259 9.96 23.61 -16.27
C GLY A 259 9.46 22.81 -15.07
N GLY A 260 8.84 21.64 -15.27
CA GLY A 260 8.31 20.80 -14.19
C GLY A 260 6.99 21.29 -13.60
N GLN A 261 6.34 22.29 -14.20
CA GLN A 261 5.02 22.76 -13.78
C GLN A 261 3.92 21.90 -14.38
N TYR A 262 2.82 21.74 -13.64
CA TYR A 262 1.57 21.18 -14.15
C TYR A 262 0.61 22.31 -14.49
N LYS A 263 0.49 22.59 -15.78
CA LYS A 263 -0.37 23.65 -16.33
C LYS A 263 -1.73 23.08 -16.70
N LEU A 264 -2.80 23.73 -16.25
CA LEU A 264 -4.16 23.35 -16.61
C LEU A 264 -4.38 23.62 -18.10
N PHE A 265 -4.77 22.58 -18.83
CA PHE A 265 -4.83 22.57 -20.29
C PHE A 265 -5.64 23.74 -20.86
N ARG A 266 -5.09 24.41 -21.88
CA ARG A 266 -5.66 25.60 -22.55
C ARG A 266 -5.87 26.84 -21.67
N THR A 267 -5.28 26.89 -20.48
CA THR A 267 -5.29 28.07 -19.61
C THR A 267 -3.86 28.59 -19.37
N ASN A 268 -3.69 29.66 -18.59
CA ASN A 268 -2.39 30.03 -18.02
C ASN A 268 -2.31 29.74 -16.51
N LEU A 269 -3.07 28.76 -16.03
CA LEU A 269 -3.13 28.41 -14.62
C LEU A 269 -2.30 27.16 -14.33
N CYS A 270 -1.57 27.15 -13.23
CA CYS A 270 -0.71 26.08 -12.78
C CYS A 270 -1.11 25.63 -11.37
N ILE A 271 -0.74 24.39 -11.03
CA ILE A 271 -0.67 23.97 -9.63
C ILE A 271 0.38 24.82 -8.92
N ASP A 272 0.03 25.36 -7.76
CA ASP A 272 0.87 26.27 -7.00
C ASP A 272 0.77 25.96 -5.50
N VAL A 273 1.91 26.03 -4.81
CA VAL A 273 1.96 25.96 -3.35
C VAL A 273 1.66 27.35 -2.78
N LYS A 274 0.57 27.45 -2.02
CA LYS A 274 0.18 28.71 -1.37
C LYS A 274 1.21 29.09 -0.30
N LEU A 275 2.08 30.05 -0.60
CA LEU A 275 3.24 30.40 0.22
C LEU A 275 2.89 30.66 1.70
N GLU A 276 1.87 31.47 1.93
CA GLU A 276 1.39 31.89 3.27
C GLU A 276 0.58 30.80 4.01
N SER A 277 0.35 29.64 3.38
CA SER A 277 -0.35 28.55 4.07
C SER A 277 0.50 28.00 5.21
N GLN A 278 -0.17 27.72 6.33
CA GLN A 278 0.42 27.21 7.56
C GLN A 278 0.11 25.73 7.72
N LEU A 279 0.87 25.07 8.59
CA LEU A 279 0.55 23.72 9.07
C LEU A 279 -0.90 23.67 9.55
N PHE A 280 -1.68 22.75 8.98
CA PHE A 280 -3.04 22.44 9.38
C PHE A 280 -3.06 21.03 9.97
N PRO A 281 -2.99 20.90 11.31
CA PRO A 281 -3.09 19.61 11.98
C PRO A 281 -4.49 19.05 11.76
N GLN A 282 -4.57 17.96 11.02
CA GLN A 282 -5.80 17.20 10.84
C GLN A 282 -5.53 15.70 11.00
N LYS A 283 -6.61 14.93 11.08
CA LYS A 283 -6.53 13.47 11.04
C LYS A 283 -6.81 13.00 9.61
N PRO A 284 -6.17 11.91 9.16
CA PRO A 284 -5.22 11.07 9.89
C PRO A 284 -3.75 11.55 9.82
N TYR A 285 -3.45 12.59 9.02
CA TYR A 285 -2.14 13.25 8.90
C TYR A 285 -2.30 14.76 8.81
N ALA A 286 -1.25 15.47 9.22
CA ALA A 286 -1.19 16.91 9.05
C ALA A 286 -0.94 17.31 7.59
N ILE A 287 -1.50 18.45 7.20
CA ILE A 287 -1.17 19.13 5.95
C ILE A 287 -0.21 20.26 6.27
N PHE A 288 0.91 20.29 5.58
CA PHE A 288 1.97 21.28 5.83
C PHE A 288 1.81 22.52 4.94
N LYS A 289 1.30 22.34 3.72
CA LYS A 289 1.01 23.42 2.79
C LYS A 289 -0.26 23.14 1.99
N GLU A 290 -1.02 24.19 1.73
CA GLU A 290 -2.18 24.12 0.85
C GLU A 290 -1.74 24.23 -0.61
N LEU A 291 -2.35 23.43 -1.47
CA LEU A 291 -2.24 23.65 -2.91
C LEU A 291 -3.38 24.54 -3.40
N GLN A 292 -3.06 25.37 -4.38
CA GLN A 292 -3.99 26.25 -5.06
C GLN A 292 -3.73 26.25 -6.56
N ILE A 293 -4.71 26.77 -7.29
CA ILE A 293 -4.58 27.17 -8.68
C ILE A 293 -4.06 28.60 -8.70
N TRP A 294 -3.03 28.87 -9.48
CA TRP A 294 -2.50 30.21 -9.65
C TRP A 294 -2.00 30.43 -11.08
N GLU A 295 -1.83 31.67 -11.50
CA GLU A 295 -1.21 31.96 -12.79
C GLU A 295 0.20 31.34 -12.85
N CYS A 296 0.52 30.69 -13.96
CA CYS A 296 1.84 30.12 -14.20
C CYS A 296 2.89 31.24 -14.27
N VAL A 297 3.93 31.13 -13.45
CA VAL A 297 5.06 32.07 -13.42
C VAL A 297 6.34 31.29 -13.68
N GLU A 298 7.06 31.67 -14.74
CA GLU A 298 8.35 31.03 -15.09
C GLU A 298 9.36 31.19 -13.94
N GLY A 299 10.05 30.10 -13.60
CA GLY A 299 11.04 30.07 -12.51
C GLY A 299 10.46 30.09 -11.10
N ASN A 300 9.13 30.12 -10.93
CA ASN A 300 8.51 29.99 -9.61
C ASN A 300 8.63 28.55 -9.10
N THR A 301 9.52 28.34 -8.13
CA THR A 301 9.78 27.02 -7.54
C THR A 301 8.59 26.45 -6.76
N ASN A 302 7.61 27.27 -6.38
CA ASN A 302 6.37 26.82 -5.74
C ASN A 302 5.39 26.18 -6.73
N GLN A 303 5.71 26.19 -8.03
CA GLN A 303 4.88 25.61 -9.09
C GLN A 303 5.56 24.40 -9.74
N VAL A 304 6.72 23.98 -9.24
CA VAL A 304 7.51 22.87 -9.80
C VAL A 304 7.23 21.61 -9.00
N PHE A 305 6.87 20.53 -9.70
CA PHE A 305 6.55 19.24 -9.10
C PHE A 305 7.28 18.10 -9.84
N ASP A 306 7.98 17.29 -9.05
CA ASP A 306 8.71 16.14 -9.55
C ASP A 306 7.79 14.91 -9.55
N THR A 307 7.68 14.26 -10.70
CA THR A 307 7.26 12.86 -10.75
C THR A 307 8.50 12.02 -10.57
N VAL A 308 8.62 11.36 -9.43
CA VAL A 308 9.53 10.23 -9.34
C VAL A 308 8.84 9.11 -10.14
N LEU A 309 9.27 8.93 -11.40
CA LEU A 309 8.90 7.79 -12.25
C LEU A 309 9.93 6.68 -12.08
#